data_AF-A0A0N4WJR7-F1
#
_entry.id   AF-A0A0N4WJR7-F1
#
_cell.length_a   1.000
_cell.length_b   1.000
_cell.length_c   1.000
_cell.angle_alpha   90.00
_cell.angle_beta   90.00
_cell.angle_gamma   90.00
#
_symmetry.space_group_name_H-M   'P 1'
#
loop_
_entity.id
_entity.type
_entity.pdbx_description
1 polymer ?
#
loop_
_entity_poly.entity_id
_entity_poly.type
_entity_poly.pdbx_seq_one_letter_code
_entity_poly.pdbx_strand_id
1 'polypeptide(L)'
;MLYWEWRRILRQKIRNLSPRPKLTYQQYANRRLIIAFVLFFVGWKAFGITLSDMMLWTVDEETGKGRLLSPAEARERRYSLFTCLLLFHGQKVI
;
A
#
# COMPACT_ATOMS: atom_id res chain seq x y z
N MET A 1 -16.69 18.70 -43.15
CA MET A 1 -16.86 17.28 -43.55
C MET A 1 -15.95 16.33 -42.75
N LEU A 2 -14.63 16.55 -42.69
CA LEU A 2 -13.65 15.71 -41.96
C LEU A 2 -13.97 15.40 -40.48
N TYR A 3 -14.49 16.37 -39.72
CA TYR A 3 -14.80 16.20 -38.29
C TYR A 3 -15.87 15.12 -38.03
N TRP A 4 -16.87 15.04 -38.92
CA TRP A 4 -17.97 14.09 -38.77
C TRP A 4 -17.56 12.65 -39.08
N GLU A 5 -16.63 12.47 -40.02
CA GLU A 5 -16.05 11.16 -40.35
C GLU A 5 -15.19 10.62 -39.21
N TRP A 6 -14.34 11.47 -38.63
CA TRP A 6 -13.54 11.11 -37.45
C TRP A 6 -14.39 10.68 -36.27
N ARG A 7 -15.48 11.40 -35.99
CA ARG A 7 -16.41 11.06 -34.91
C ARG A 7 -17.07 9.69 -35.15
N ARG A 8 -17.34 9.31 -36.41
CA ARG A 8 -17.86 7.98 -36.75
C ARG A 8 -16.80 6.90 -36.53
N ILE A 9 -15.59 7.09 -37.04
CA ILE A 9 -14.48 6.14 -36.89
C ILE A 9 -14.17 5.92 -35.41
N LEU A 10 -14.13 6.99 -34.61
CA LEU A 10 -13.91 6.92 -33.17
C LEU A 10 -15.01 6.09 -32.48
N ARG A 11 -16.30 6.34 -32.77
CA ARG A 11 -17.41 5.55 -32.21
C ARG A 11 -17.37 4.08 -32.65
N GLN A 12 -16.98 3.82 -33.89
CA GLN A 12 -16.80 2.46 -34.41
C GLN A 12 -15.68 1.74 -33.64
N LYS A 13 -14.53 2.41 -33.46
CA LYS A 13 -13.39 1.90 -32.70
C LYS A 13 -13.77 1.63 -31.25
N ILE A 14 -14.48 2.55 -30.59
CA ILE A 14 -14.95 2.37 -29.20
C ILE A 14 -15.85 1.14 -29.06
N ARG A 15 -16.77 0.93 -30.01
CA ARG A 15 -17.67 -0.24 -30.00
C ARG A 15 -16.92 -1.55 -30.25
N ASN A 16 -15.92 -1.54 -31.12
CA ASN A 16 -15.10 -2.73 -31.40
C ASN A 16 -14.11 -3.04 -30.27
N LEU A 17 -13.68 -2.02 -29.52
CA LEU A 17 -12.77 -2.16 -28.38
C LEU A 17 -13.46 -2.80 -27.17
N SER A 18 -14.76 -2.55 -27.00
CA SER A 18 -15.57 -3.13 -25.93
C SER A 18 -16.67 -4.02 -26.53
N PRO A 19 -16.31 -5.19 -27.09
CA PRO A 19 -17.31 -6.18 -27.46
C PRO A 19 -17.99 -6.59 -26.15
N ARG A 20 -19.29 -6.29 -25.99
CA ARG A 20 -20.06 -6.68 -24.81
C ARG A 20 -20.14 -8.21 -24.80
N PRO A 21 -19.30 -8.91 -24.02
CA PRO A 21 -19.42 -10.35 -23.95
C PRO A 21 -20.72 -10.61 -23.20
N LYS A 22 -21.52 -11.58 -23.62
CA LYS A 22 -22.61 -12.11 -22.80
C LYS A 22 -21.96 -12.88 -21.64
N LEU A 23 -21.43 -12.13 -20.68
CA LEU A 23 -20.69 -12.65 -19.53
C LEU A 23 -21.69 -13.37 -18.64
N THR A 24 -21.42 -14.65 -18.38
CA THR A 24 -22.22 -15.40 -17.41
C THR A 24 -21.94 -14.86 -16.00
N TYR A 25 -22.94 -14.94 -15.13
CA TYR A 25 -22.83 -14.46 -13.74
C TYR A 25 -21.60 -15.03 -13.02
N GLN A 26 -21.28 -16.30 -13.28
CA GLN A 26 -20.12 -17.00 -12.74
C GLN A 26 -18.78 -16.36 -13.17
N GLN A 27 -18.64 -15.97 -14.43
CA GLN A 27 -17.43 -15.32 -14.94
C GLN A 27 -17.24 -13.92 -14.33
N TYR A 28 -18.33 -13.20 -14.09
CA TYR A 28 -18.28 -11.89 -13.43
C TYR A 28 -17.85 -12.02 -11.96
N ALA A 29 -18.42 -12.98 -11.24
CA ALA A 29 -18.05 -13.26 -9.86
C ALA A 29 -16.55 -13.63 -9.73
N ASN A 30 -16.06 -14.52 -10.60
CA ASN A 30 -14.65 -14.93 -10.60
C ASN A 30 -13.69 -13.77 -10.89
N ARG A 31 -14.03 -12.89 -11.85
CA ARG A 31 -13.22 -11.69 -12.13
C ARG A 31 -13.16 -10.76 -10.93
N ARG A 32 -14.30 -10.53 -10.26
CA ARG A 32 -14.35 -9.68 -9.07
C ARG A 32 -13.52 -10.24 -7.91
N LEU A 33 -13.54 -11.56 -7.71
CA LEU A 33 -12.69 -12.22 -6.70
C LEU A 33 -11.20 -12.05 -7.00
N ILE A 34 -10.78 -12.25 -8.25
CA ILE A 34 -9.38 -12.04 -8.66
C ILE A 34 -8.96 -10.59 -8.46
N ILE A 35 -9.80 -9.64 -8.88
CA ILE A 35 -9.54 -8.20 -8.71
C ILE A 35 -9.43 -7.83 -7.23
N ALA A 36 -10.34 -8.33 -6.39
CA ALA A 36 -10.31 -8.09 -4.95
C ALA A 36 -9.05 -8.68 -4.30
N PHE A 37 -8.64 -9.88 -4.70
CA PHE A 37 -7.41 -10.51 -4.23
C PHE A 37 -6.16 -9.68 -4.58
N VAL A 38 -6.04 -9.24 -5.83
CA VAL A 38 -4.91 -8.40 -6.25
C VAL A 38 -4.91 -7.05 -5.52
N LEU A 39 -6.07 -6.39 -5.41
CA LEU A 39 -6.22 -5.15 -4.66
C LEU A 39 -5.83 -5.31 -3.19
N PHE A 40 -6.20 -6.42 -2.57
CA PHE A 40 -5.83 -6.72 -1.19
C PHE A 40 -4.30 -6.82 -1.03
N PHE A 41 -3.62 -7.53 -1.92
CA PHE A 41 -2.15 -7.65 -1.89
C PHE A 41 -1.45 -6.30 -2.08
N VAL A 42 -1.91 -5.50 -3.05
CA VAL A 42 -1.37 -4.16 -3.29
C VAL A 42 -1.61 -3.25 -2.08
N GLY A 43 -2.83 -3.25 -1.53
CA GLY A 43 -3.19 -2.49 -0.34
C GLY A 43 -2.37 -2.91 0.88
N TRP A 44 -2.19 -4.21 1.10
CA TRP A 44 -1.37 -4.75 2.19
C TRP A 44 0.09 -4.30 2.09
N LYS A 45 0.68 -4.36 0.89
CA LYS A 45 2.06 -3.90 0.66
C LYS A 45 2.20 -2.40 0.85
N ALA A 46 1.27 -1.62 0.32
CA ALA A 46 1.24 -0.18 0.52
C ALA A 46 1.11 0.18 2.01
N PHE A 47 0.20 -0.50 2.73
CA PHE A 47 0.00 -0.31 4.16
C PHE A 47 1.26 -0.61 4.99
N GLY A 48 2.00 -1.69 4.65
CA GLY A 48 3.26 -1.99 5.30
C GLY A 48 4.35 -0.94 5.07
N ILE A 49 4.39 -0.35 3.86
CA ILE A 49 5.31 0.74 3.55
C ILE A 49 4.91 2.00 4.32
N THR A 50 3.64 2.39 4.31
CA THR A 50 3.17 3.59 5.02
C THR A 50 3.33 3.46 6.54
N LEU A 51 3.12 2.27 7.12
CA LEU A 51 3.38 2.04 8.54
C LEU A 51 4.87 2.15 8.86
N SER A 52 5.72 1.57 8.01
CA SER A 52 7.17 1.65 8.20
C SER A 52 7.65 3.09 8.09
N ASP A 53 7.15 3.84 7.12
CA ASP A 53 7.48 5.25 6.91
C ASP A 53 7.02 6.10 8.10
N MET A 54 5.78 5.90 8.58
CA MET A 54 5.26 6.59 9.77
C MET A 54 6.03 6.23 11.05
N MET A 55 6.45 4.97 11.23
CA MET A 55 7.22 4.54 12.41
C MET A 55 8.67 5.03 12.38
N LEU A 56 9.27 5.14 11.19
CA LEU A 56 10.67 5.56 11.02
C LEU A 56 10.80 7.08 10.88
N TRP A 57 9.69 7.80 10.78
CA TRP A 57 9.68 9.26 10.74
C TRP A 57 9.86 9.83 12.14
N THR A 58 11.03 10.39 12.41
CA THR A 58 11.30 11.17 13.62
C THR A 58 11.56 12.62 13.24
N VAL A 59 10.91 13.53 13.95
CA VAL A 59 11.17 14.97 13.82
C VAL A 59 12.21 15.33 14.85
N ASP A 60 13.39 15.76 14.40
CA ASP A 60 14.44 16.26 15.32
C ASP A 60 13.99 17.59 15.92
N GLU A 61 13.85 17.65 17.25
CA GLU A 61 13.30 18.80 17.99
C GLU A 61 14.15 20.07 17.84
N GLU A 62 15.46 19.94 17.57
CA GLU A 62 16.37 21.09 17.46
C GLU A 62 16.44 21.72 16.05
N THR A 63 16.18 20.94 15.00
CA THR A 63 16.34 21.40 13.60
C THR A 63 15.05 21.40 12.80
N GLY A 64 13.97 20.80 13.30
CA GLY A 64 12.66 20.75 12.64
C GLY A 64 12.66 19.99 11.31
N LYS A 65 13.76 19.31 10.96
CA LYS A 65 13.89 18.52 9.75
C LYS A 65 13.44 17.09 10.04
N GLY A 66 12.43 16.63 9.30
CA GLY A 66 12.02 15.22 9.37
C GLY A 66 13.11 14.35 8.78
N ARG A 67 13.65 13.44 9.59
CA ARG A 67 14.68 12.50 9.19
C ARG A 67 14.15 11.07 9.33
N LEU A 68 14.43 10.24 8.33
CA LEU A 68 14.22 8.79 8.41
C LEU A 68 15.26 8.18 9.35
N LEU A 69 14.77 7.43 10.34
CA LEU A 69 15.60 6.76 11.33
C LEU A 69 16.60 5.80 10.66
N SER A 70 17.89 5.91 11.01
CA SER A 70 18.91 5.00 10.49
C SER A 70 18.69 3.57 11.02
N PRO A 71 18.92 2.51 10.23
CA PRO A 71 18.83 1.13 10.71
C PRO A 71 19.69 0.82 11.94
N ALA A 72 20.80 1.55 12.15
CA ALA A 72 21.64 1.45 13.34
C ALA A 72 20.94 2.01 14.59
N GLU A 73 20.38 3.22 14.49
CA GLU A 73 19.61 3.87 15.57
C GLU A 73 18.32 3.09 15.91
N ALA A 74 17.67 2.49 14.90
CA ALA A 74 16.52 1.60 15.08
C ALA A 74 16.86 0.38 15.94
N ARG A 75 18.06 -0.17 15.72
CA ARG A 75 18.56 -1.36 16.43
C ARG A 75 18.88 -1.00 17.88
N GLU A 76 19.50 0.15 18.14
CA GLU A 76 19.79 0.65 19.48
C GLU A 76 18.52 0.89 20.31
N ARG A 77 17.47 1.48 19.71
CA ARG A 77 16.16 1.64 20.39
C ARG A 77 15.49 0.31 20.74
N ARG A 78 15.65 -0.71 19.90
CA ARG A 78 15.13 -2.05 20.20
C ARG A 78 15.89 -2.70 21.36
N TYR A 79 17.21 -2.54 21.40
CA TYR A 79 18.02 -3.05 22.52
C TYR A 79 17.70 -2.31 23.83
N SER A 80 17.57 -0.99 23.83
CA SER A 80 17.24 -0.25 25.05
C SER A 80 15.85 -0.60 25.60
N LEU A 81 14.85 -0.77 24.73
CA LEU A 81 13.54 -1.27 25.11
C LEU A 81 13.61 -2.69 25.70
N PHE A 82 14.38 -3.60 25.08
CA PHE A 82 14.56 -4.97 25.60
C PHE A 82 15.26 -4.99 26.95
N THR A 83 16.31 -4.19 27.14
CA THR A 83 17.04 -4.12 28.41
C THR A 83 16.19 -3.51 29.52
N CYS A 84 15.39 -2.49 29.21
CA CYS A 84 14.43 -1.92 30.15
C CYS A 84 13.33 -2.94 30.52
N LEU A 85 12.81 -3.69 29.55
CA LEU A 85 11.81 -4.73 29.80
C LEU A 85 12.36 -5.88 30.63
N LEU A 86 13.61 -6.30 30.39
CA LEU A 86 14.31 -7.31 31.18
C LEU A 86 14.59 -6.81 32.61
N LEU A 87 14.94 -5.54 32.79
CA LEU A 87 15.07 -4.93 34.13
C LEU A 87 13.73 -4.92 34.87
N PHE A 88 12.64 -4.54 34.21
CA PHE A 88 11.30 -4.55 34.81
C PHE A 88 10.79 -5.97 35.13
N HIS A 89 11.14 -6.98 34.33
CA HIS A 89 10.78 -8.37 34.60
C HIS A 89 11.69 -9.03 35.64
N GLY A 90 12.93 -8.55 35.80
CA GLY A 90 13.87 -8.96 36.85
C GLY A 90 13.61 -8.33 38.22
N GLN A 91 12.83 -7.24 38.30
CA GLN A 91 12.51 -6.56 39.57
C GLN A 91 11.26 -7.11 40.28
N LYS A 92 10.58 -8.13 39.72
CA LYS A 92 9.42 -8.79 40.36
C LYS A 92 9.77 -9.96 41.29
N VAL A 93 11.07 -10.19 41.55
CA VAL A 93 11.55 -11.24 42.47
C VAL A 93 12.50 -10.62 43.49
N ILE A 94 11.95 -9.84 44.43
CA ILE A 94 12.34 -9.65 45.84
C ILE A 94 11.18 -8.93 46.51
#